data_AF-A0A661BFY4-F1
#
_entry.id   AF-A0A661BFY4-F1
#
_cell.length_a   1.000
_cell.length_b   1.000
_cell.length_c   1.000
_cell.angle_alpha   90.00
_cell.angle_beta   90.00
_cell.angle_gamma   90.00
#
_symmetry.space_group_name_H-M   'P 1'
#
loop_
_entity.id
_entity.type
_entity.pdbx_description
1 polymer ?
#
loop_
_entity_poly.entity_id
_entity_poly.type
_entity_poly.pdbx_seq_one_letter_code
_entity_poly.pdbx_strand_id
1 'polypeptide(L)' 'MHKIISFLREVSTEFKKVSWPSREELVGLTSAVIVATILLSIYTGILDFLLFSIIKAVIR' A
#
# COMPACT_ATOMS: atom_id res chain seq x y z
N MET A 1 -37.65 7.16 2.91
CA MET A 1 -36.75 6.45 3.86
C MET A 1 -36.73 4.93 3.64
N HIS A 2 -37.85 4.26 3.37
CA HIS A 2 -37.90 2.81 3.17
C HIS A 2 -37.02 2.29 2.01
N LYS A 3 -36.94 3.02 0.89
CA LYS A 3 -36.09 2.67 -0.28
C LYS A 3 -34.59 2.70 -0.02
N ILE A 4 -34.12 3.53 0.91
CA ILE A 4 -32.68 3.64 1.23
C ILE A 4 -32.24 2.44 2.07
N ILE A 5 -33.09 2.01 3.01
CA ILE A 5 -32.83 0.84 3.85
C ILE A 5 -32.83 -0.44 3.00
N SER A 6 -33.77 -0.56 2.04
CA SER A 6 -33.77 -1.69 1.10
C SER A 6 -32.54 -1.67 0.19
N PHE A 7 -32.13 -0.50 -0.31
CA PHE A 7 -30.92 -0.36 -1.12
C PHE A 7 -29.64 -0.77 -0.37
N LEU A 8 -29.46 -0.31 0.88
CA LEU A 8 -28.31 -0.71 1.70
C LEU A 8 -28.30 -2.21 2.01
N ARG A 9 -29.48 -2.82 2.15
CA ARG A 9 -29.63 -4.27 2.36
C ARG A 9 -29.24 -5.06 1.11
N GLU A 10 -29.64 -4.59 -0.07
CA GLU A 10 -29.23 -5.17 -1.36
C GLU A 10 -27.72 -5.04 -1.56
N VAL A 11 -27.13 -3.86 -1.31
CA VAL A 11 -25.68 -3.63 -1.37
C VAL A 11 -24.92 -4.56 -0.43
N SER A 12 -25.36 -4.70 0.83
CA SER A 12 -24.72 -5.63 1.77
C SER A 12 -24.80 -7.10 1.28
N THR A 13 -25.86 -7.46 0.58
CA THR A 13 -26.04 -8.82 0.03
C THR A 13 -25.09 -9.06 -1.16
N GLU A 14 -24.91 -8.07 -2.03
CA GLU A 14 -23.93 -8.16 -3.13
C GLU A 14 -22.48 -8.13 -2.63
N PHE A 15 -22.18 -7.34 -1.58
CA PHE A 15 -20.86 -7.32 -0.95
C PHE A 15 -20.42 -8.66 -0.35
N LYS A 16 -21.36 -9.54 -0.01
CA LYS A 16 -21.08 -10.91 0.45
C LYS A 16 -20.74 -11.87 -0.69
N LYS A 17 -21.10 -11.55 -1.93
CA LYS A 17 -20.69 -12.33 -3.12
C LYS A 17 -19.28 -11.99 -3.59
N VAL A 18 -18.71 -10.91 -3.07
CA VAL A 18 -17.32 -10.53 -3.35
C VAL A 18 -16.40 -11.55 -2.68
N SER A 19 -15.53 -12.16 -3.48
CA SER A 19 -14.47 -13.03 -2.99
C SER A 19 -13.38 -12.19 -2.33
N TRP A 20 -13.53 -11.93 -1.03
CA TRP A 20 -12.49 -11.28 -0.25
C TRP A 20 -11.32 -12.24 -0.04
N PRO A 21 -10.08 -11.74 -0.11
CA PRO A 21 -8.89 -12.54 0.21
C PRO A 21 -8.97 -13.06 1.65
N SER A 22 -8.37 -14.21 1.88
CA SER A 22 -8.30 -14.79 3.22
C SER A 22 -7.46 -13.89 4.14
N ARG A 23 -7.63 -14.04 5.47
CA ARG A 23 -6.81 -13.28 6.44
C ARG A 23 -5.31 -13.55 6.24
N GLU A 24 -4.96 -14.77 5.87
CA GLU A 24 -3.58 -15.18 5.63
C GLU A 24 -3.01 -14.53 4.36
N GLU A 25 -3.79 -14.50 3.27
CA GLU A 25 -3.42 -13.81 2.03
C GLU A 25 -3.22 -12.31 2.26
N LEU A 26 -4.13 -11.67 3.02
CA LEU A 26 -4.01 -10.24 3.36
C LEU A 26 -2.72 -9.92 4.12
N VAL A 27 -2.38 -10.74 5.12
CA VAL A 27 -1.15 -10.58 5.90
C VAL A 27 0.07 -10.84 5.02
N GLY A 28 0.04 -11.88 4.18
CA GLY A 28 1.10 -12.19 3.21
C GLY A 28 1.36 -11.02 2.25
N LEU A 29 0.32 -10.52 1.59
CA LEU A 29 0.41 -9.39 0.66
C LEU A 29 0.91 -8.12 1.36
N THR A 30 0.41 -7.81 2.56
CA THR A 30 0.83 -6.61 3.29
C THR A 30 2.29 -6.72 3.74
N SER A 31 2.72 -7.90 4.21
CA SER A 31 4.10 -8.14 4.62
C SER A 31 5.09 -7.98 3.45
N ALA A 32 4.74 -8.50 2.27
CA ALA A 32 5.55 -8.35 1.06
C ALA A 32 5.73 -6.87 0.67
N VAL A 33 4.65 -6.08 0.72
CA VAL A 33 4.70 -4.63 0.43
C VAL A 33 5.57 -3.89 1.45
N ILE A 34 5.48 -4.24 2.74
CA ILE A 34 6.32 -3.63 3.79
C ILE A 34 7.79 -3.90 3.51
N VAL A 35 8.16 -5.15 3.22
CA VAL A 35 9.56 -5.52 2.92
C VAL A 35 10.05 -4.78 1.67
N ALA A 36 9.26 -4.78 0.59
CA ALA A 36 9.63 -4.07 -0.64
C ALA A 36 9.82 -2.56 -0.40
N THR A 37 8.95 -1.94 0.40
CA THR A 37 9.02 -0.51 0.72
C THR A 37 10.26 -0.19 1.55
N ILE A 38 10.61 -1.02 2.52
CA ILE A 38 11.83 -0.84 3.34
C ILE A 38 13.07 -0.93 2.45
N LEU A 39 13.15 -1.93 1.57
CA LEU A 39 14.27 -2.10 0.64
C LEU A 39 14.40 -0.90 -0.30
N LEU A 40 13.27 -0.43 -0.86
CA LEU A 40 13.26 0.74 -1.72
C LEU A 40 13.70 2.00 -0.96
N SER A 41 13.21 2.22 0.25
CA SER A 41 13.57 3.38 1.07
C SER A 41 15.06 3.41 1.41
N ILE A 42 15.67 2.26 1.69
CA ILE A 42 17.12 2.15 1.92
C ILE A 42 17.87 2.50 0.64
N TYR A 43 17.46 1.91 -0.49
CA TYR A 43 18.07 2.16 -1.79
C TYR A 43 18.02 3.64 -2.16
N THR A 44 16.84 4.26 -2.11
CA THR A 44 16.69 5.68 -2.42
C THR A 44 17.48 6.56 -1.44
N GLY A 45 17.45 6.24 -0.14
CA GLY A 45 18.22 6.99 0.87
C GLY A 45 19.73 6.96 0.64
N ILE A 46 20.28 5.82 0.19
CA ILE A 46 21.70 5.72 -0.20
C ILE A 46 21.98 6.58 -1.43
N LEU A 47 21.11 6.53 -2.44
CA LEU A 47 21.25 7.35 -3.64
C LEU A 47 21.20 8.85 -3.32
N ASP A 48 20.26 9.28 -2.47
CA ASP A 48 20.14 10.68 -2.05
C ASP A 48 21.41 11.16 -1.35
N PHE A 49 21.97 10.35 -0.46
CA PHE A 49 23.21 10.67 0.24
C PHE A 49 24.42 10.75 -0.71
N LEU A 50 24.51 9.81 -1.66
CA LEU A 50 25.55 9.79 -2.67
C LEU A 50 25.48 11.03 -3.56
N LEU A 51 24.29 11.33 -4.09
CA LEU A 51 24.05 12.50 -4.92
C LEU A 51 24.33 13.80 -4.16
N PHE A 52 23.86 13.91 -2.91
CA PHE A 52 24.16 15.07 -2.06
C PHE A 52 25.67 15.27 -1.88
N SER A 53 26.41 14.19 -1.65
CA SER A 53 27.87 14.23 -1.49
C SER A 53 28.58 14.68 -2.77
N ILE A 54 28.15 14.18 -3.93
CA ILE A 54 28.69 14.57 -5.24
C ILE A 54 28.41 16.05 -5.51
N ILE A 55 27.16 16.49 -5.32
CA ILE A 55 26.76 17.89 -5.52
C ILE A 55 27.57 18.82 -4.61
N LYS A 56 27.75 18.45 -3.35
CA LYS A 56 28.57 19.22 -2.40
C LYS A 56 30.04 19.30 -2.80
N ALA A 57 30.58 18.25 -3.41
CA ALA A 57 31.95 18.23 -3.92
C ALA A 57 32.13 19.05 -5.21
N VAL A 58 31.08 19.19 -6.03
CA VAL A 58 31.11 19.97 -7.27
C VAL A 58 30.87 21.46 -7.04
N ILE A 59 29.98 21.81 -6.11
CA ILE A 59 29.63 23.21 -5.79
C ILE A 59 30.70 23.89 -4.92
N ARG A 60 31.53 23.12 -4.23
CA ARG A 60 32.66 23.62 -3.44
C ARG A 60 33.93 23.73 -4.27
#